data_AF-A0A5D3DBK3-F1
#
_entry.id   AF-A0A5D3DBK3-F1
#
_cell.length_a   1.000
_cell.length_b   1.000
_cell.length_c   1.000
_cell.angle_alpha   90.00
_cell.angle_beta   90.00
_cell.angle_gamma   90.00
#
_symmetry.space_group_name_H-M   'P 1'
#
loop_
_entity.id
_entity.type
_entity.pdbx_description
1 polymer ?
#
loop_
_entity_poly.entity_id
_entity_poly.type
_entity_poly.pdbx_seq_one_letter_code
_entity_poly.pdbx_strand_id
1 'polypeptide(L)'
;MHPGSTKMHQDLKRVYWWRNMKREVAEFVSKCLVCQQVKAPRQKSAGLLQPLSVPEWKWENVSMDFITGLPRTLRGFTVIWVVVDRLTKSAHFVPGKSTYTASKWAQLYMSEIVRLHGVPVSIVSDRDARFTSKFWKGLQTAMSTRLDFSTAFHPQTDGQTERLNQVLKDMLQACALKFPGSWDSHLHLMEFAYNNSFQGEVGEQRLKGLELAQSTNEAIQKIRSRMHTAQSRQKSYAYVRRKDLEFDVGDKVFLKVAPMKGVLRFERRGKLSPRFVGLFEILERISSVAYRLALSPSFSEIHDVFHVSMLRKYVPDPSHVVNYEPLEIDENLSYIELPVEVLARDVIMLRNREIPLVKVLWQNHRVEEATWEREDDMRSRYPELFEE
;
A
#
# COMPACT_ATOMS: atom_id res chain seq x y z
N MET A 1 -32.64 -12.95 0.61
CA MET A 1 -31.91 -12.55 -0.63
C MET A 1 -31.90 -11.03 -0.74
N HIS A 2 -30.79 -10.40 -1.18
CA HIS A 2 -30.58 -8.93 -1.14
C HIS A 2 -30.43 -8.26 -2.53
N PRO A 3 -31.47 -8.24 -3.39
CA PRO A 3 -31.40 -7.64 -4.71
C PRO A 3 -31.15 -6.11 -4.67
N GLY A 4 -30.85 -5.52 -5.84
CA GLY A 4 -30.78 -4.06 -5.98
C GLY A 4 -32.17 -3.41 -5.85
N SER A 5 -32.22 -2.12 -5.51
CA SER A 5 -33.48 -1.37 -5.32
C SER A 5 -34.42 -1.46 -6.53
N THR A 6 -33.90 -1.32 -7.74
CA THR A 6 -34.70 -1.42 -8.98
C THR A 6 -35.34 -2.80 -9.14
N LYS A 7 -34.57 -3.87 -8.89
CA LYS A 7 -35.06 -5.25 -9.01
C LYS A 7 -36.09 -5.56 -7.94
N MET A 8 -35.81 -5.18 -6.69
CA MET A 8 -36.75 -5.32 -5.57
C MET A 8 -38.06 -4.58 -5.83
N HIS A 9 -38.00 -3.37 -6.39
CA HIS A 9 -39.20 -2.62 -6.76
C HIS A 9 -40.00 -3.31 -7.88
N GLN A 10 -39.33 -3.84 -8.90
CA GLN A 10 -39.99 -4.56 -10.00
C GLN A 10 -40.68 -5.84 -9.52
N ASP A 11 -40.07 -6.56 -8.58
CA ASP A 11 -40.64 -7.78 -8.00
C ASP A 11 -41.86 -7.44 -7.13
N LEU A 12 -41.75 -6.44 -6.25
CA LEU A 12 -42.84 -6.01 -5.36
C LEU A 12 -44.03 -5.43 -6.13
N LYS A 13 -43.78 -4.66 -7.20
CA LYS A 13 -44.82 -4.03 -8.02
C LYS A 13 -45.79 -5.04 -8.66
N ARG A 14 -45.42 -6.32 -8.77
CA ARG A 14 -46.29 -7.37 -9.32
C ARG A 14 -47.47 -7.71 -8.41
N VAL A 15 -47.30 -7.52 -7.11
CA VAL A 15 -48.27 -7.97 -6.09
C VAL A 15 -48.77 -6.81 -5.23
N TYR A 16 -47.94 -5.79 -5.03
CA TYR A 16 -48.21 -4.67 -4.14
C TYR A 16 -48.06 -3.33 -4.85
N TRP A 17 -48.79 -2.33 -4.37
CA TRP A 17 -48.64 -0.95 -4.79
C TRP A 17 -48.96 0.01 -3.65
N TRP A 18 -48.13 1.05 -3.51
CA TRP A 18 -48.41 2.17 -2.62
C TRP A 18 -47.71 3.45 -3.10
N ARG A 19 -48.15 4.60 -2.58
CA ARG A 19 -47.54 5.90 -2.90
C ARG A 19 -46.10 5.92 -2.42
N ASN A 20 -45.17 6.40 -3.25
CA ASN A 20 -43.72 6.45 -2.98
C ASN A 20 -43.01 5.09 -2.85
N MET A 21 -43.65 3.97 -3.22
CA MET A 21 -43.07 2.63 -3.16
C MET A 21 -41.64 2.53 -3.70
N LYS A 22 -41.33 3.15 -4.85
CA LYS A 22 -39.97 3.13 -5.42
C LYS A 22 -38.94 3.80 -4.51
N ARG A 23 -39.31 4.92 -3.88
CA ARG A 23 -38.44 5.68 -2.96
C ARG A 23 -38.21 4.91 -1.68
N GLU A 24 -39.28 4.37 -1.08
CA GLU A 24 -39.21 3.63 0.17
C GLU A 24 -38.46 2.31 0.02
N VAL A 25 -38.62 1.60 -1.11
CA VAL A 25 -37.79 0.42 -1.43
C VAL A 25 -36.31 0.79 -1.59
N ALA A 26 -36.01 1.93 -2.23
CA ALA A 26 -34.63 2.39 -2.35
C ALA A 26 -34.02 2.77 -0.99
N GLU A 27 -34.80 3.42 -0.14
CA GLU A 27 -34.41 3.78 1.22
C GLU A 27 -34.15 2.53 2.07
N PHE A 28 -35.07 1.57 2.08
CA PHE A 28 -34.91 0.28 2.76
C PHE A 28 -33.64 -0.47 2.33
N VAL A 29 -33.39 -0.57 1.02
CA VAL A 29 -32.19 -1.24 0.50
C VAL A 29 -30.90 -0.47 0.84
N SER A 30 -30.97 0.86 0.96
CA SER A 30 -29.82 1.69 1.33
C SER A 30 -29.46 1.55 2.81
N LYS A 31 -30.47 1.38 3.69
CA LYS A 31 -30.31 1.14 5.11
C LYS A 31 -29.89 -0.29 5.43
N CYS A 32 -30.29 -1.31 4.66
CA CYS A 32 -29.92 -2.71 4.95
C CYS A 32 -28.41 -2.94 5.22
N LEU A 33 -28.05 -3.28 6.46
CA LEU A 33 -26.65 -3.49 6.91
C LEU A 33 -25.88 -4.48 6.03
N VAL A 34 -26.47 -5.64 5.73
CA VAL A 34 -25.86 -6.67 4.87
C VAL A 34 -25.56 -6.09 3.48
N CYS A 35 -26.48 -5.32 2.90
CA CYS A 35 -26.25 -4.65 1.61
C CYS A 35 -25.10 -3.64 1.68
N GLN A 36 -24.99 -2.89 2.77
CA GLN A 36 -23.93 -1.92 2.98
C GLN A 36 -22.54 -2.58 3.10
N GLN A 37 -22.46 -3.79 3.70
CA GLN A 37 -21.20 -4.53 3.88
C GLN A 37 -20.73 -5.31 2.64
N VAL A 38 -21.65 -5.88 1.85
CA VAL A 38 -21.29 -6.81 0.76
C VAL A 38 -21.28 -6.16 -0.63
N LYS A 39 -22.15 -5.16 -0.89
CA LYS A 39 -22.31 -4.63 -2.24
C LYS A 39 -21.10 -3.80 -2.64
N ALA A 40 -20.52 -4.15 -3.78
CA ALA A 40 -19.42 -3.40 -4.37
C ALA A 40 -19.80 -1.92 -4.59
N PRO A 41 -18.92 -0.97 -4.26
CA PRO A 41 -19.15 0.42 -4.61
C PRO A 41 -19.18 0.55 -6.13
N ARG A 42 -20.28 1.11 -6.66
CA ARG A 42 -20.39 1.50 -8.08
C ARG A 42 -19.96 2.95 -8.31
N GLN A 43 -19.52 3.63 -7.26
CA GLN A 43 -19.10 5.03 -7.30
C GLN A 43 -17.61 5.14 -7.66
N LYS A 44 -17.26 6.27 -8.26
CA LYS A 44 -15.88 6.73 -8.46
C LYS A 44 -15.13 6.74 -7.13
N SER A 45 -13.84 6.40 -7.13
CA SER A 45 -13.03 6.37 -5.90
C SER A 45 -13.06 7.75 -5.22
N ALA A 46 -13.33 7.75 -3.91
CA ALA A 46 -13.33 8.94 -3.08
C ALA A 46 -11.91 9.48 -2.88
N GLY A 47 -11.81 10.81 -2.69
CA GLY A 47 -10.56 11.50 -2.37
C GLY A 47 -9.87 12.06 -3.61
N LEU A 48 -9.83 13.37 -3.69
CA LEU A 48 -9.11 14.08 -4.75
C LEU A 48 -7.62 13.76 -4.66
N LEU A 49 -6.94 13.70 -5.80
CA LEU A 49 -5.50 13.56 -5.81
C LEU A 49 -4.91 14.80 -5.11
N GLN A 50 -4.18 14.59 -4.02
CA GLN A 50 -3.38 15.63 -3.39
C GLN A 50 -1.94 15.51 -3.89
N PRO A 51 -1.56 16.25 -4.94
CA PRO A 51 -0.18 16.27 -5.36
C PRO A 51 0.67 16.90 -4.27
N LEU A 52 1.78 16.25 -3.92
CA LEU A 52 2.79 16.83 -3.06
C LEU A 52 3.30 18.15 -3.66
N SER A 53 3.67 19.10 -2.81
CA SER A 53 4.28 20.35 -3.25
C SER A 53 5.49 20.08 -4.14
N VAL A 54 5.62 20.90 -5.19
CA VAL A 54 6.80 20.88 -6.06
C VAL A 54 7.94 21.54 -5.29
N PRO A 55 9.09 20.88 -5.10
CA PRO A 55 10.22 21.45 -4.37
C PRO A 55 10.76 22.69 -5.08
N GLU A 56 11.35 23.60 -4.32
CA GLU A 56 11.95 24.81 -4.89
C GLU A 56 13.37 24.57 -5.36
N TRP A 57 14.09 23.69 -4.65
CA TRP A 57 15.48 23.37 -4.89
C TRP A 57 15.74 21.86 -4.94
N LYS A 58 16.87 21.49 -5.55
CA LYS A 58 17.32 20.10 -5.62
C LYS A 58 17.64 19.59 -4.21
N TRP A 59 17.30 18.35 -3.92
CA TRP A 59 17.56 17.66 -2.65
C TRP A 59 16.87 18.26 -1.42
N GLU A 60 15.98 19.24 -1.62
CA GLU A 60 15.17 19.82 -0.55
C GLU A 60 14.11 18.82 -0.05
N ASN A 61 13.46 18.12 -1.00
CA ASN A 61 12.46 17.11 -0.70
C ASN A 61 12.86 15.81 -1.39
N VAL A 62 13.09 14.78 -0.60
CA VAL A 62 13.51 13.47 -1.10
C VAL A 62 12.46 12.41 -0.82
N SER A 63 12.41 11.38 -1.67
CA SER A 63 11.70 10.16 -1.36
C SER A 63 12.68 9.02 -1.08
N MET A 64 12.28 8.12 -0.18
CA MET A 64 13.09 6.99 0.26
C MET A 64 12.27 5.72 0.25
N ASP A 65 12.87 4.64 -0.23
CA ASP A 65 12.25 3.32 -0.24
C ASP A 65 13.30 2.20 -0.16
N PHE A 66 12.91 1.04 0.36
CA PHE A 66 13.74 -0.15 0.39
C PHE A 66 13.22 -1.23 -0.54
N ILE A 67 14.07 -1.67 -1.46
CA ILE A 67 13.86 -2.91 -2.19
C ILE A 67 14.48 -4.05 -1.38
N THR A 68 13.64 -4.92 -0.82
CA THR A 68 14.03 -6.07 0.00
C THR A 68 13.81 -7.39 -0.75
N GLY A 69 14.28 -8.51 -0.18
CA GLY A 69 14.07 -9.85 -0.73
C GLY A 69 14.94 -10.17 -1.96
N LEU A 70 16.03 -9.44 -2.17
CA LEU A 70 16.95 -9.70 -3.28
C LEU A 70 17.84 -10.93 -2.99
N PRO A 71 18.27 -11.65 -4.04
CA PRO A 71 19.24 -12.74 -3.89
C PRO A 71 20.49 -12.28 -3.14
N ARG A 72 20.89 -13.06 -2.14
CA ARG A 72 22.05 -12.73 -1.30
C ARG A 72 23.33 -12.71 -2.12
N THR A 73 24.08 -11.61 -2.07
CA THR A 73 25.37 -11.49 -2.75
C THR A 73 26.51 -12.09 -1.91
N LEU A 74 27.71 -12.25 -2.50
CA LEU A 74 28.90 -12.71 -1.76
C LEU A 74 29.26 -11.78 -0.60
N ARG A 75 29.00 -10.47 -0.75
CA ARG A 75 29.19 -9.48 0.33
C ARG A 75 28.06 -9.52 1.38
N GLY A 76 27.04 -10.35 1.14
CA GLY A 76 25.88 -10.57 2.00
C GLY A 76 24.77 -9.53 1.84
N PHE A 77 24.74 -8.77 0.74
CA PHE A 77 23.69 -7.79 0.52
C PHE A 77 22.40 -8.47 0.04
N THR A 78 21.28 -7.97 0.57
CA THR A 78 19.92 -8.49 0.32
C THR A 78 18.90 -7.37 0.12
N VAL A 79 19.34 -6.11 0.28
CA VAL A 79 18.50 -4.92 0.26
C VAL A 79 19.18 -3.85 -0.59
N ILE A 80 18.39 -3.09 -1.34
CA ILE A 80 18.81 -1.82 -1.94
C ILE A 80 17.98 -0.72 -1.29
N TRP A 81 18.66 0.31 -0.78
CA TRP A 81 18.03 1.53 -0.34
C TRP A 81 18.06 2.56 -1.46
N VAL A 82 16.88 3.01 -1.85
CA VAL A 82 16.65 3.94 -2.95
C VAL A 82 16.33 5.30 -2.34
N VAL A 83 17.11 6.32 -2.71
CA VAL A 83 16.88 7.71 -2.30
C VAL A 83 16.80 8.59 -3.53
N VAL A 84 15.73 9.36 -3.68
CA VAL A 84 15.42 10.08 -4.92
C VAL A 84 15.13 11.54 -4.60
N ASP A 85 15.77 12.44 -5.34
CA ASP A 85 15.38 13.86 -5.32
C ASP A 85 14.05 14.05 -6.06
N ARG A 86 13.04 14.60 -5.38
CA ARG A 86 11.72 14.79 -5.99
C ARG A 86 11.72 15.86 -7.08
N LEU A 87 12.68 16.77 -7.10
CA LEU A 87 12.77 17.80 -8.15
C LEU A 87 13.46 17.26 -9.39
N THR A 88 14.74 16.89 -9.26
CA THR A 88 15.58 16.49 -10.39
C THR A 88 15.40 15.03 -10.78
N LYS A 89 14.77 14.20 -9.94
CA LYS A 89 14.67 12.75 -10.12
C LYS A 89 16.01 12.02 -10.13
N SER A 90 17.10 12.67 -9.74
CA SER A 90 18.36 11.99 -9.50
C SER A 90 18.21 11.05 -8.29
N ALA A 91 18.79 9.86 -8.38
CA ALA A 91 18.66 8.83 -7.36
C ALA A 91 20.01 8.26 -6.94
N HIS A 92 20.10 7.80 -5.69
CA HIS A 92 21.18 6.97 -5.16
C HIS A 92 20.66 5.57 -4.87
N PHE A 93 21.44 4.56 -5.25
CA PHE A 93 21.14 3.16 -4.97
C PHE A 93 22.20 2.59 -4.02
N VAL A 94 21.85 2.52 -2.73
CA VAL A 94 22.78 2.10 -1.69
C VAL A 94 22.54 0.63 -1.33
N PRO A 95 23.48 -0.29 -1.57
CA PRO A 95 23.32 -1.69 -1.21
C PRO A 95 23.47 -1.88 0.30
N GLY A 96 22.69 -2.78 0.88
CA GLY A 96 22.77 -3.10 2.31
C GLY A 96 22.23 -4.46 2.67
N LYS A 97 22.20 -4.73 3.98
CA LYS A 97 21.78 -6.02 4.54
C LYS A 97 20.50 -5.83 5.32
N SER A 98 19.60 -6.81 5.25
CA SER A 98 18.39 -6.84 6.08
C SER A 98 18.70 -6.86 7.58
N THR A 99 19.88 -7.34 7.98
CA THR A 99 20.36 -7.38 9.36
C THR A 99 20.95 -6.07 9.88
N TYR A 100 21.04 -5.03 9.04
CA TYR A 100 21.56 -3.73 9.48
C TYR A 100 20.63 -3.08 10.49
N THR A 101 21.22 -2.62 11.60
CA THR A 101 20.53 -1.84 12.62
C THR A 101 20.15 -0.45 12.08
N ALA A 102 19.17 0.20 12.71
CA ALA A 102 18.79 1.58 12.37
C ALA A 102 19.99 2.55 12.43
N SER A 103 20.90 2.33 13.39
CA SER A 103 22.15 3.11 13.50
C SER A 103 23.06 2.91 12.28
N LYS A 104 23.17 1.68 11.75
CA LYS A 104 23.97 1.42 10.56
C LYS A 104 23.38 2.08 9.31
N TRP A 105 22.05 2.04 9.16
CA TRP A 105 21.37 2.77 8.09
C TRP A 105 21.55 4.29 8.21
N ALA A 106 21.53 4.85 9.42
CA ALA A 106 21.83 6.26 9.64
C ALA A 106 23.27 6.63 9.30
N GLN A 107 24.25 5.77 9.57
CA GLN A 107 25.63 6.01 9.11
C GLN A 107 25.71 6.08 7.59
N LEU A 108 25.04 5.14 6.89
CA LEU A 108 24.96 5.15 5.43
C LEU A 108 24.24 6.40 4.91
N TYR A 109 23.18 6.84 5.61
CA TYR A 109 22.49 8.08 5.27
C TYR A 109 23.43 9.28 5.29
N MET A 110 24.25 9.37 6.35
CA MET A 110 25.21 10.45 6.50
C MET A 110 26.31 10.38 5.44
N SER A 111 26.88 9.20 5.19
CA SER A 111 28.02 9.04 4.27
C SER A 111 27.65 9.12 2.79
N GLU A 112 26.48 8.58 2.41
CA GLU A 112 26.07 8.47 1.01
C GLU A 112 25.16 9.62 0.58
N ILE A 113 24.32 10.16 1.47
CA ILE A 113 23.31 11.16 1.08
C ILE A 113 23.67 12.55 1.64
N VAL A 114 23.72 12.70 2.97
CA VAL A 114 23.89 14.02 3.60
C VAL A 114 25.24 14.64 3.24
N ARG A 115 26.30 13.84 3.17
CA ARG A 115 27.63 14.30 2.74
C ARG A 115 27.62 14.93 1.34
N LEU A 116 26.80 14.41 0.43
CA LEU A 116 26.78 14.85 -0.97
C LEU A 116 25.82 16.02 -1.21
N HIS A 117 24.67 16.03 -0.54
CA HIS A 117 23.56 16.93 -0.87
C HIS A 117 23.10 17.82 0.28
N GLY A 118 23.61 17.59 1.49
CA GLY A 118 23.11 18.22 2.70
C GLY A 118 21.89 17.53 3.28
N VAL A 119 21.32 18.15 4.32
CA VAL A 119 20.13 17.64 5.01
C VAL A 119 18.87 18.10 4.26
N PRO A 120 17.98 17.18 3.83
CA PRO A 120 16.72 17.54 3.18
C PRO A 120 15.76 18.19 4.17
N VAL A 121 14.89 19.07 3.69
CA VAL A 121 13.81 19.70 4.47
C VAL A 121 12.70 18.69 4.76
N SER A 122 12.36 17.83 3.78
CA SER A 122 11.40 16.76 4.00
C SER A 122 11.76 15.46 3.31
N ILE A 123 11.36 14.35 3.94
CA ILE A 123 11.50 12.99 3.44
C ILE A 123 10.12 12.37 3.35
N VAL A 124 9.79 11.85 2.17
CA VAL A 124 8.63 11.00 1.96
C VAL A 124 9.09 9.54 1.95
N SER A 125 8.49 8.69 2.77
CA SER A 125 8.80 7.26 2.77
C SER A 125 7.56 6.41 3.00
N ASP A 126 7.68 5.11 2.76
CA ASP A 126 6.72 4.15 3.28
C ASP A 126 6.85 3.99 4.80
N ARG A 127 5.99 3.15 5.37
CA ARG A 127 5.97 2.87 6.82
C ARG A 127 6.87 1.70 7.21
N ASP A 128 7.91 1.41 6.44
CA ASP A 128 8.87 0.39 6.80
C ASP A 128 9.39 0.61 8.23
N ALA A 129 9.45 -0.47 9.02
CA ALA A 129 9.85 -0.45 10.44
C ALA A 129 11.18 0.29 10.68
N ARG A 130 12.08 0.28 9.68
CA ARG A 130 13.36 1.01 9.74
C ARG A 130 13.14 2.52 9.78
N PHE A 131 12.23 3.06 8.97
CA PHE A 131 11.92 4.49 8.92
C PHE A 131 10.99 4.93 10.07
N THR A 132 10.12 4.06 10.57
CA THR A 132 9.19 4.39 11.67
C THR A 132 9.80 4.23 13.07
N SER A 133 11.01 3.65 13.16
CA SER A 133 11.75 3.45 14.41
C SER A 133 11.95 4.74 15.21
N LYS A 134 11.93 4.62 16.55
CA LYS A 134 12.17 5.76 17.46
C LYS A 134 13.52 6.44 17.18
N PHE A 135 14.53 5.65 16.85
CA PHE A 135 15.86 6.14 16.49
C PHE A 135 15.83 6.99 15.22
N TRP A 136 15.21 6.51 14.15
CA TRP A 136 15.14 7.26 12.88
C TRP A 136 14.36 8.56 13.04
N LYS A 137 13.23 8.52 13.75
CA LYS A 137 12.45 9.73 14.09
C LYS A 137 13.30 10.73 14.86
N GLY A 138 14.00 10.28 15.92
CA GLY A 138 14.88 11.13 16.73
C GLY A 138 16.02 11.75 15.91
N LEU A 139 16.65 10.97 15.02
CA LEU A 139 17.70 11.44 14.13
C LEU A 139 17.20 12.56 13.22
N GLN A 140 16.05 12.36 12.57
CA GLN A 140 15.49 13.32 11.62
C GLN A 140 14.97 14.58 12.32
N THR A 141 14.38 14.44 13.52
CA THR A 141 14.04 15.59 14.37
C THR A 141 15.27 16.40 14.74
N ALA A 142 16.38 15.75 15.13
CA ALA A 142 17.62 16.45 15.46
C ALA A 142 18.22 17.21 14.26
N MET A 143 18.01 16.70 13.04
CA MET A 143 18.42 17.35 11.79
C MET A 143 17.41 18.38 11.27
N SER A 144 16.29 18.59 11.97
CA SER A 144 15.18 19.46 11.53
C SER A 144 14.51 19.02 10.21
N THR A 145 14.54 17.73 9.91
CA THR A 145 13.88 17.14 8.73
C THR A 145 12.46 16.72 9.05
N ARG A 146 11.49 17.10 8.20
CA ARG A 146 10.10 16.62 8.32
C ARG A 146 9.94 15.23 7.68
N LEU A 147 9.34 14.29 8.41
CA LEU A 147 9.02 12.95 7.90
C LEU A 147 7.55 12.86 7.50
N ASP A 148 7.29 12.57 6.23
CA ASP A 148 5.95 12.44 5.64
C ASP A 148 5.74 10.96 5.22
N PHE A 149 5.11 10.15 6.08
CA PHE A 149 4.88 8.72 5.82
C PHE A 149 3.66 8.47 4.93
N SER A 150 3.78 7.62 3.92
CA SER A 150 2.63 7.16 3.12
C SER A 150 1.66 6.33 3.96
N THR A 151 0.39 6.25 3.55
CA THR A 151 -0.61 5.39 4.22
C THR A 151 -0.49 3.97 3.67
N ALA A 152 -0.65 2.96 4.52
CA ALA A 152 -0.39 1.53 4.23
C ALA A 152 -1.15 0.95 3.01
N PHE A 153 -2.07 1.71 2.42
CA PHE A 153 -2.90 1.30 1.29
C PHE A 153 -3.06 2.37 0.19
N HIS A 154 -2.28 3.45 0.26
CA HIS A 154 -2.29 4.46 -0.78
C HIS A 154 -0.88 4.89 -1.21
N PRO A 155 -0.28 4.14 -2.16
CA PRO A 155 0.97 4.53 -2.83
C PRO A 155 0.87 5.83 -3.67
N GLN A 156 -0.33 6.43 -3.79
CA GLN A 156 -0.58 7.50 -4.76
C GLN A 156 0.09 8.83 -4.44
N THR A 157 0.57 9.05 -3.22
CA THR A 157 1.34 10.26 -2.90
C THR A 157 2.74 10.23 -3.49
N ASP A 158 3.29 9.07 -3.86
CA ASP A 158 4.65 8.96 -4.40
C ASP A 158 4.78 7.96 -5.57
N GLY A 159 3.86 8.05 -6.54
CA GLY A 159 3.94 7.26 -7.78
C GLY A 159 5.22 7.52 -8.60
N GLN A 160 6.02 8.53 -8.25
CA GLN A 160 7.34 8.79 -8.84
C GLN A 160 8.35 7.74 -8.39
N THR A 161 8.44 7.47 -7.08
CA THR A 161 9.31 6.43 -6.51
C THR A 161 8.86 5.04 -6.93
N GLU A 162 7.54 4.79 -7.02
CA GLU A 162 7.03 3.51 -7.52
C GLU A 162 7.49 3.22 -8.95
N ARG A 163 7.41 4.22 -9.85
CA ARG A 163 7.86 4.08 -11.24
C ARG A 163 9.37 3.90 -11.33
N LEU A 164 10.15 4.60 -10.49
CA LEU A 164 11.59 4.41 -10.42
C LEU A 164 11.94 3.00 -9.97
N ASN A 165 11.30 2.50 -8.91
CA ASN A 165 11.54 1.15 -8.41
C ASN A 165 11.23 0.09 -9.47
N GLN A 166 10.22 0.30 -10.31
CA GLN A 166 9.96 -0.57 -11.47
C GLN A 166 11.12 -0.53 -12.45
N VAL A 167 11.59 0.67 -12.84
CA VAL A 167 12.75 0.81 -13.75
C VAL A 167 14.01 0.14 -13.17
N LEU A 168 14.27 0.31 -11.88
CA LEU A 168 15.41 -0.33 -11.22
C LEU A 168 15.25 -1.85 -11.18
N LYS A 169 14.05 -2.38 -10.91
CA LYS A 169 13.77 -3.82 -10.98
C LYS A 169 14.01 -4.38 -12.39
N ASP A 170 13.58 -3.65 -13.42
CA ASP A 170 13.81 -4.04 -14.81
C ASP A 170 15.31 -4.05 -15.15
N MET A 171 16.06 -3.03 -14.71
CA MET A 171 17.52 -2.98 -14.85
C MET A 171 18.21 -4.15 -14.13
N LEU A 172 17.79 -4.46 -12.90
CA LEU A 172 18.32 -5.58 -12.12
C LEU A 172 18.06 -6.92 -12.82
N GLN A 173 16.84 -7.13 -13.35
CA GLN A 173 16.49 -8.35 -14.09
C GLN A 173 17.29 -8.46 -15.39
N ALA A 174 17.39 -7.37 -16.17
CA ALA A 174 18.19 -7.35 -17.39
C ALA A 174 19.67 -7.65 -17.11
N CYS A 175 20.21 -7.10 -16.01
CA CYS A 175 21.58 -7.37 -15.60
C CYS A 175 21.79 -8.82 -15.18
N ALA A 176 20.86 -9.41 -14.42
CA ALA A 176 20.92 -10.81 -14.03
C ALA A 176 20.87 -11.78 -15.23
N LEU A 177 20.19 -11.40 -16.31
CA LEU A 177 20.12 -12.21 -17.54
C LEU A 177 21.35 -12.06 -18.43
N LYS A 178 21.91 -10.85 -18.53
CA LYS A 178 22.91 -10.52 -19.57
C LYS A 178 24.35 -10.55 -19.06
N PHE A 179 24.58 -10.28 -17.79
CA PHE A 179 25.92 -10.15 -17.23
C PHE A 179 26.18 -11.23 -16.17
N PRO A 180 27.31 -11.95 -16.26
CA PRO A 180 27.74 -12.82 -15.17
C PRO A 180 28.16 -11.98 -13.97
N GLY A 181 27.78 -12.40 -12.76
CA GLY A 181 28.16 -11.75 -11.51
C GLY A 181 26.97 -11.40 -10.61
N SER A 182 27.26 -10.75 -9.49
CA SER A 182 26.25 -10.34 -8.52
C SER A 182 25.68 -8.97 -8.86
N TRP A 183 24.41 -8.73 -8.52
CA TRP A 183 23.73 -7.46 -8.86
C TRP A 183 24.41 -6.24 -8.21
N ASP A 184 25.04 -6.41 -7.06
CA ASP A 184 25.66 -5.34 -6.28
C ASP A 184 26.98 -4.82 -6.88
N SER A 185 27.64 -5.60 -7.76
CA SER A 185 28.79 -5.09 -8.52
C SER A 185 28.37 -4.19 -9.68
N HIS A 186 27.11 -4.26 -10.12
CA HIS A 186 26.59 -3.49 -11.25
C HIS A 186 25.74 -2.29 -10.83
N LEU A 187 25.45 -2.16 -9.54
CA LEU A 187 24.51 -1.15 -9.03
C LEU A 187 24.94 0.29 -9.36
N HIS A 188 26.24 0.58 -9.29
CA HIS A 188 26.79 1.89 -9.67
C HIS A 188 26.60 2.21 -11.16
N LEU A 189 26.65 1.20 -12.04
CA LEU A 189 26.38 1.36 -13.47
C LEU A 189 24.88 1.60 -13.71
N MET A 190 24.01 0.93 -12.96
CA MET A 190 22.56 1.15 -13.01
C MET A 190 22.20 2.56 -12.56
N GLU A 191 22.79 3.02 -11.45
CA GLU A 191 22.61 4.39 -10.96
C GLU A 191 23.08 5.42 -11.99
N PHE A 192 24.27 5.22 -12.56
CA PHE A 192 24.79 6.07 -13.63
C PHE A 192 23.86 6.09 -14.85
N ALA A 193 23.42 4.92 -15.32
CA ALA A 193 22.52 4.82 -16.47
C ALA A 193 21.18 5.49 -16.20
N TYR A 194 20.60 5.28 -15.01
CA TYR A 194 19.34 5.90 -14.61
C TYR A 194 19.43 7.42 -14.56
N ASN A 195 20.45 7.96 -13.88
CA ASN A 195 20.62 9.40 -13.68
C ASN A 195 20.97 10.15 -14.98
N ASN A 196 21.61 9.50 -15.95
CA ASN A 196 21.96 10.13 -17.23
C ASN A 196 20.92 9.87 -18.34
N SER A 197 19.86 9.10 -18.06
CA SER A 197 18.81 8.83 -19.04
C SER A 197 17.86 10.02 -19.21
N PHE A 198 17.28 10.17 -20.40
CA PHE A 198 16.25 11.17 -20.65
C PHE A 198 14.98 10.86 -19.84
N GLN A 199 14.50 11.86 -19.11
CA GLN A 199 13.23 11.75 -18.40
C GLN A 199 12.24 12.79 -18.93
N GLY A 200 11.06 12.39 -19.40
CA GLY A 200 10.14 13.29 -20.11
C GLY A 200 9.72 14.55 -19.32
N GLU A 201 9.67 14.49 -17.99
CA GLU A 201 9.35 15.64 -17.12
C GLU A 201 10.55 16.57 -16.91
N VAL A 202 11.77 16.03 -16.91
CA VAL A 202 13.01 16.76 -16.55
C VAL A 202 13.81 17.19 -17.80
N GLY A 203 13.87 16.35 -18.83
CA GLY A 203 14.71 16.51 -20.02
C GLY A 203 15.94 15.59 -20.00
N GLU A 204 16.92 15.88 -20.87
CA GLU A 204 18.24 15.23 -20.80
C GLU A 204 19.02 15.76 -19.59
N GLN A 205 19.53 14.85 -18.76
CA GLN A 205 20.44 15.17 -17.66
C GLN A 205 21.88 14.93 -18.12
N ARG A 206 22.46 15.90 -18.83
CA ARG A 206 23.92 15.87 -19.08
C ARG A 206 24.63 16.49 -17.87
N LEU A 207 25.60 15.75 -17.31
CA LEU A 207 26.65 16.31 -16.43
C LEU A 207 27.36 17.44 -17.19
N LYS A 208 26.90 18.68 -17.00
CA LYS A 208 27.57 19.88 -17.51
C LYS A 208 28.40 20.46 -16.37
N GLY A 209 29.71 20.55 -16.59
CA GLY A 209 30.66 21.11 -15.64
C GLY A 209 30.44 22.61 -15.39
N LEU A 210 30.94 23.04 -14.23
CA LEU A 210 31.29 24.37 -13.70
C LEU A 210 30.71 25.71 -14.25
N GLU A 211 29.58 25.73 -14.95
CA GLU A 211 28.79 26.95 -15.21
C GLU A 211 27.41 26.84 -14.54
N LEU A 212 27.41 26.88 -13.19
CA LEU A 212 26.51 26.04 -12.38
C LEU A 212 25.36 26.73 -11.61
N ALA A 213 25.21 28.06 -11.66
CA ALA A 213 24.12 28.72 -10.91
C ALA A 213 22.95 29.15 -11.81
N GLN A 214 23.20 30.01 -12.80
CA GLN A 214 22.14 30.55 -13.67
C GLN A 214 21.53 29.49 -14.60
N SER A 215 22.37 28.70 -15.27
CA SER A 215 21.92 27.57 -16.11
C SER A 215 21.12 26.54 -15.30
N THR A 216 21.56 26.25 -14.07
CA THR A 216 20.84 25.36 -13.15
C THR A 216 19.53 25.98 -12.68
N ASN A 217 19.49 27.28 -12.37
CA ASN A 217 18.26 27.98 -12.02
C ASN A 217 17.24 27.96 -13.16
N GLU A 218 17.67 28.22 -14.39
CA GLU A 218 16.80 28.15 -15.58
C GLU A 218 16.28 26.72 -15.83
N ALA A 219 17.14 25.72 -15.65
CA ALA A 219 16.74 24.32 -15.74
C ALA A 219 15.71 23.97 -14.65
N ILE A 220 15.94 24.37 -13.41
CA ILE A 220 15.01 24.19 -12.28
C ILE A 220 13.66 24.85 -12.59
N GLN A 221 13.64 26.08 -13.12
CA GLN A 221 12.41 26.76 -13.49
C GLN A 221 11.64 26.00 -14.59
N LYS A 222 12.35 25.47 -15.60
CA LYS A 222 11.75 24.63 -16.65
C LYS A 222 11.19 23.32 -16.07
N ILE A 223 11.91 22.66 -15.18
CA ILE A 223 11.47 21.43 -14.50
C ILE A 223 10.22 21.71 -13.66
N ARG A 224 10.23 22.77 -12.84
CA ARG A 224 9.07 23.18 -12.03
C ARG A 224 7.85 23.43 -12.91
N SER A 225 8.00 24.19 -14.01
CA SER A 225 6.91 24.46 -14.95
C SER A 225 6.32 23.18 -15.56
N ARG A 226 7.18 22.23 -15.95
CA ARG A 226 6.76 20.90 -16.45
C ARG A 226 6.08 20.07 -15.37
N MET A 227 6.61 20.05 -14.15
CA MET A 227 6.01 19.36 -13.00
C MET A 227 4.63 19.93 -12.66
N HIS A 228 4.47 21.25 -12.61
CA HIS A 228 3.18 21.89 -12.40
C HIS A 228 2.18 21.54 -13.51
N THR A 229 2.62 21.52 -14.77
CA THR A 229 1.81 21.12 -15.92
C THR A 229 1.39 19.64 -15.81
N ALA A 230 2.34 18.75 -15.46
CA ALA A 230 2.09 17.32 -15.27
C ALA A 230 1.14 17.05 -14.11
N GLN A 231 1.36 17.69 -12.95
CA GLN A 231 0.46 17.63 -11.79
C GLN A 231 -0.93 18.15 -12.16
N SER A 232 -1.04 19.24 -12.92
CA SER A 232 -2.34 19.79 -13.36
C SER A 232 -3.08 18.84 -14.31
N ARG A 233 -2.37 18.18 -15.23
CA ARG A 233 -2.92 17.13 -16.11
C ARG A 233 -3.35 15.90 -15.32
N GLN A 234 -2.51 15.42 -14.39
CA GLN A 234 -2.86 14.29 -13.52
C GLN A 234 -4.08 14.61 -12.66
N LYS A 235 -4.13 15.81 -12.09
CA LYS A 235 -5.22 16.33 -11.29
C LYS A 235 -6.50 16.41 -12.14
N SER A 236 -6.47 16.94 -13.36
CA SER A 236 -7.65 16.98 -14.25
C SER A 236 -8.15 15.60 -14.65
N TYR A 237 -7.26 14.66 -15.02
CA TYR A 237 -7.64 13.27 -15.31
C TYR A 237 -8.19 12.53 -14.08
N ALA A 238 -7.61 12.78 -12.89
CA ALA A 238 -8.07 12.19 -11.64
C ALA A 238 -9.44 12.75 -11.23
N TYR A 239 -9.67 14.07 -11.33
CA TYR A 239 -10.95 14.69 -11.00
C TYR A 239 -12.12 14.13 -11.81
N VAL A 240 -11.93 13.89 -13.11
CA VAL A 240 -12.96 13.29 -13.96
C VAL A 240 -13.37 11.89 -13.46
N ARG A 241 -12.47 11.19 -12.75
CA ARG A 241 -12.66 9.82 -12.27
C ARG A 241 -12.90 9.69 -10.76
N ARG A 242 -12.90 10.78 -9.99
CA ARG A 242 -13.05 10.77 -8.52
C ARG A 242 -14.23 11.62 -8.06
N LYS A 243 -14.73 11.33 -6.86
CA LYS A 243 -15.76 12.14 -6.21
C LYS A 243 -15.15 12.77 -4.96
N ASP A 244 -15.46 14.05 -4.75
CA ASP A 244 -15.18 14.71 -3.48
C ASP A 244 -16.13 14.13 -2.44
N LEU A 245 -15.57 13.42 -1.47
CA LEU A 245 -16.30 12.77 -0.39
C LEU A 245 -15.63 13.20 0.89
N GLU A 246 -16.36 13.91 1.73
CA GLU A 246 -15.90 14.36 3.03
C GLU A 246 -16.71 13.68 4.12
N PHE A 247 -16.10 13.54 5.28
CA PHE A 247 -16.73 13.02 6.48
C PHE A 247 -16.52 14.00 7.63
N ASP A 248 -17.49 14.05 8.52
CA ASP A 248 -17.41 14.88 9.73
C ASP A 248 -16.92 14.04 10.92
N VAL A 249 -16.35 14.71 11.93
CA VAL A 249 -16.02 14.04 13.21
C VAL A 249 -17.31 13.53 13.85
N GLY A 250 -17.30 12.28 14.30
CA GLY A 250 -18.48 11.56 14.81
C GLY A 250 -19.27 10.79 13.74
N ASP A 251 -18.98 10.96 12.45
CA ASP A 251 -19.58 10.10 11.42
C ASP A 251 -19.14 8.65 11.63
N LYS A 252 -20.10 7.72 11.48
CA LYS A 252 -19.81 6.28 11.45
C LYS A 252 -19.50 5.82 10.03
N VAL A 253 -18.44 5.04 9.89
CA VAL A 253 -17.98 4.51 8.60
C VAL A 253 -17.64 3.03 8.68
N PHE A 254 -17.75 2.36 7.53
CA PHE A 254 -17.15 1.05 7.35
C PHE A 254 -15.76 1.18 6.74
N LEU A 255 -14.85 0.29 7.14
CA LEU A 255 -13.51 0.16 6.58
C LEU A 255 -13.49 -0.91 5.48
N LYS A 256 -12.92 -0.58 4.32
CA LYS A 256 -12.74 -1.51 3.20
C LYS A 256 -11.56 -2.44 3.46
N VAL A 257 -11.79 -3.74 3.31
CA VAL A 257 -10.76 -4.78 3.46
C VAL A 257 -10.41 -5.44 2.12
N ALA A 258 -9.13 -5.75 1.90
CA ALA A 258 -8.66 -6.40 0.68
C ALA A 258 -8.83 -7.93 0.78
N PRO A 259 -9.30 -8.61 -0.29
CA PRO A 259 -9.26 -10.07 -0.35
C PRO A 259 -7.84 -10.63 -0.51
N MET A 260 -7.30 -11.30 0.52
CA MET A 260 -6.17 -12.22 0.36
C MET A 260 -6.67 -13.64 0.03
N LYS A 261 -5.87 -14.41 -0.73
CA LYS A 261 -6.11 -15.84 -0.97
C LYS A 261 -5.86 -16.60 0.34
N GLY A 262 -6.75 -17.54 0.67
CA GLY A 262 -6.54 -18.47 1.80
C GLY A 262 -6.78 -17.90 3.19
N VAL A 263 -7.65 -16.89 3.33
CA VAL A 263 -7.97 -16.28 4.64
C VAL A 263 -9.49 -16.31 4.90
N LEU A 264 -9.88 -16.88 6.03
CA LEU A 264 -11.21 -16.91 6.63
C LEU A 264 -11.65 -15.48 6.97
N ARG A 265 -12.93 -15.19 6.75
CA ARG A 265 -13.51 -13.90 7.11
C ARG A 265 -14.87 -14.16 7.72
N PHE A 266 -15.11 -13.80 8.97
CA PHE A 266 -16.46 -13.91 9.59
C PHE A 266 -17.10 -15.29 9.41
N GLU A 267 -16.45 -16.35 9.88
CA GLU A 267 -16.89 -17.74 9.71
C GLU A 267 -17.10 -18.18 8.24
N ARG A 268 -16.69 -17.37 7.24
CA ARG A 268 -16.94 -17.60 5.80
C ARG A 268 -15.73 -17.28 4.92
N ARG A 269 -15.33 -18.22 4.06
CA ARG A 269 -14.11 -18.08 3.23
C ARG A 269 -14.25 -17.18 1.99
N GLY A 270 -13.14 -16.51 1.65
CA GLY A 270 -12.83 -16.06 0.28
C GLY A 270 -13.86 -15.10 -0.35
N LYS A 271 -14.40 -15.44 -1.53
CA LYS A 271 -15.36 -14.60 -2.29
C LYS A 271 -16.66 -14.28 -1.53
N LEU A 272 -16.98 -15.02 -0.47
CA LEU A 272 -18.25 -14.94 0.27
C LEU A 272 -18.26 -13.98 1.45
N SER A 273 -17.14 -13.32 1.66
CA SER A 273 -16.92 -12.43 2.78
C SER A 273 -17.37 -10.99 2.54
N PRO A 274 -17.67 -10.24 3.61
CA PRO A 274 -17.98 -8.84 3.48
C PRO A 274 -16.78 -8.05 2.93
N ARG A 275 -17.07 -7.07 2.08
CA ARG A 275 -16.07 -6.19 1.48
C ARG A 275 -15.70 -5.03 2.41
N PHE A 276 -16.55 -4.76 3.38
CA PHE A 276 -16.44 -3.69 4.34
C PHE A 276 -16.71 -4.22 5.75
N VAL A 277 -15.92 -3.78 6.72
CA VAL A 277 -15.96 -4.24 8.11
C VAL A 277 -16.15 -3.08 9.08
N GLY A 278 -16.70 -3.42 10.25
CA GLY A 278 -16.80 -2.54 11.40
C GLY A 278 -17.75 -1.36 11.23
N LEU A 279 -18.11 -0.77 12.36
CA LEU A 279 -18.76 0.54 12.44
C LEU A 279 -17.85 1.39 13.30
N PHE A 280 -16.92 2.06 12.62
CA PHE A 280 -15.91 2.88 13.29
C PHE A 280 -16.35 4.34 13.25
N GLU A 281 -16.14 5.01 14.38
CA GLU A 281 -16.38 6.44 14.49
C GLU A 281 -15.14 7.21 14.01
N ILE A 282 -15.35 8.30 13.28
CA ILE A 282 -14.28 9.22 12.92
C ILE A 282 -13.97 10.09 14.13
N LEU A 283 -12.76 9.94 14.66
CA LEU A 283 -12.26 10.74 15.78
C LEU A 283 -11.71 12.09 15.34
N GLU A 284 -11.00 12.10 14.20
CA GLU A 284 -10.28 13.28 13.75
C GLU A 284 -10.09 13.28 12.23
N ARG A 285 -10.17 14.47 11.62
CA ARG A 285 -9.78 14.70 10.23
C ARG A 285 -8.31 15.13 10.19
N ILE A 286 -7.42 14.20 9.81
CA ILE A 286 -5.97 14.45 9.70
C ILE A 286 -5.64 15.29 8.47
N SER A 287 -6.34 15.04 7.35
CA SER A 287 -6.21 15.83 6.12
C SER A 287 -7.51 15.81 5.32
N SER A 288 -7.56 16.44 4.15
CA SER A 288 -8.76 16.37 3.30
C SER A 288 -9.06 14.96 2.79
N VAL A 289 -8.10 14.04 2.87
CA VAL A 289 -8.21 12.68 2.34
C VAL A 289 -7.88 11.60 3.37
N ALA A 290 -7.51 11.95 4.60
CA ALA A 290 -7.14 11.00 5.64
C ALA A 290 -7.87 11.29 6.95
N TYR A 291 -8.40 10.25 7.57
CA TYR A 291 -9.23 10.30 8.77
C TYR A 291 -8.74 9.29 9.80
N ARG A 292 -8.76 9.68 11.08
CA ARG A 292 -8.48 8.81 12.22
C ARG A 292 -9.77 8.14 12.70
N LEU A 293 -9.74 6.83 12.88
CA LEU A 293 -10.87 6.02 13.29
C LEU A 293 -10.72 5.51 14.73
N ALA A 294 -11.83 5.43 15.45
CA ALA A 294 -11.92 4.73 16.73
C ALA A 294 -11.92 3.21 16.48
N LEU A 295 -10.72 2.64 16.37
CA LEU A 295 -10.56 1.20 16.19
C LEU A 295 -10.90 0.43 17.48
N SER A 296 -11.53 -0.74 17.34
CA SER A 296 -11.82 -1.65 18.46
C SER A 296 -10.51 -2.25 18.99
N PRO A 297 -10.42 -2.69 20.28
CA PRO A 297 -9.19 -3.27 20.83
C PRO A 297 -8.57 -4.39 20.00
N SER A 298 -9.39 -5.16 19.27
CA SER A 298 -8.92 -6.21 18.34
C SER A 298 -8.09 -5.69 17.16
N PHE A 299 -8.11 -4.39 16.91
CA PHE A 299 -7.40 -3.70 15.83
C PHE A 299 -6.28 -2.79 16.38
N SER A 300 -5.85 -2.96 17.63
CA SER A 300 -4.85 -2.08 18.26
C SER A 300 -3.48 -2.10 17.58
N GLU A 301 -3.16 -3.18 16.87
CA GLU A 301 -1.92 -3.31 16.09
C GLU A 301 -1.97 -2.52 14.78
N ILE A 302 -3.17 -2.15 14.31
CA ILE A 302 -3.35 -1.39 13.08
C ILE A 302 -3.31 0.10 13.36
N HIS A 303 -2.61 0.83 12.49
CA HIS A 303 -2.67 2.28 12.50
C HIS A 303 -4.09 2.79 12.24
N ASP A 304 -4.55 3.68 13.12
CA ASP A 304 -5.89 4.25 13.15
C ASP A 304 -6.20 5.27 12.04
N VAL A 305 -5.21 5.64 11.21
CA VAL A 305 -5.37 6.65 10.14
C VAL A 305 -5.54 6.00 8.77
N PHE A 306 -6.69 6.24 8.15
CA PHE A 306 -7.08 5.65 6.87
C PHE A 306 -7.39 6.71 5.81
N HIS A 307 -7.09 6.37 4.56
CA HIS A 307 -7.46 7.21 3.43
C HIS A 307 -8.98 7.09 3.13
N VAL A 308 -9.61 8.18 2.73
CA VAL A 308 -11.05 8.32 2.43
C VAL A 308 -11.56 7.29 1.41
N SER A 309 -10.71 6.82 0.49
CA SER A 309 -11.04 5.77 -0.50
C SER A 309 -11.28 4.38 0.12
N MET A 310 -10.83 4.19 1.36
CA MET A 310 -11.03 2.98 2.15
C MET A 310 -12.28 3.06 3.03
N LEU A 311 -12.91 4.24 3.11
CA LEU A 311 -14.05 4.47 3.99
C LEU A 311 -15.35 4.47 3.20
N ARG A 312 -16.40 3.98 3.85
CA ARG A 312 -17.78 4.04 3.33
C ARG A 312 -18.70 4.61 4.40
N LYS A 313 -19.46 5.65 4.06
CA LYS A 313 -20.46 6.24 4.97
C LYS A 313 -21.48 5.17 5.38
N TYR A 314 -21.71 5.04 6.68
CA TYR A 314 -22.79 4.23 7.22
C TYR A 314 -24.12 4.99 7.09
N VAL A 315 -25.14 4.30 6.60
CA VAL A 315 -26.52 4.79 6.66
C VAL A 315 -27.16 4.16 7.90
N PRO A 316 -27.46 4.96 8.95
CA PRO A 316 -28.01 4.43 10.18
C PRO A 316 -29.44 3.93 10.00
N ASP A 317 -29.75 2.84 10.70
CA ASP A 317 -31.10 2.33 10.90
C ASP A 317 -31.26 1.95 12.38
N PRO A 318 -32.36 2.36 13.05
CA PRO A 318 -32.59 2.04 14.46
C PRO A 318 -32.62 0.53 14.78
N SER A 319 -32.87 -0.33 13.79
CA SER A 319 -32.91 -1.78 13.96
C SER A 319 -31.53 -2.46 13.91
N HIS A 320 -30.46 -1.73 13.59
CA HIS A 320 -29.12 -2.30 13.54
C HIS A 320 -28.55 -2.46 14.95
N VAL A 321 -28.42 -3.71 15.40
CA VAL A 321 -27.64 -4.05 16.59
C VAL A 321 -26.16 -4.07 16.20
N VAL A 322 -25.36 -3.20 16.82
CA VAL A 322 -23.90 -3.16 16.60
C VAL A 322 -23.25 -4.26 17.43
N ASN A 323 -23.18 -5.47 16.88
CA ASN A 323 -22.37 -6.53 17.48
C ASN A 323 -20.92 -6.39 17.01
N TYR A 324 -20.01 -6.17 17.96
CA TYR A 324 -18.57 -6.16 17.73
C TYR A 324 -18.06 -7.59 17.94
N GLU A 325 -17.88 -8.35 16.86
CA GLU A 325 -17.07 -9.57 16.93
C GLU A 325 -15.58 -9.19 16.83
N PRO A 326 -14.73 -9.65 17.77
CA PRO A 326 -13.28 -9.42 17.71
C PRO A 326 -12.65 -10.07 16.48
N LEU A 327 -11.74 -9.37 15.80
CA LEU A 327 -10.93 -9.91 14.70
C LEU A 327 -9.47 -9.45 14.87
N GLU A 328 -8.52 -10.37 14.81
CA GLU A 328 -7.07 -10.10 14.85
C GLU A 328 -6.52 -9.78 13.45
N ILE A 329 -6.54 -8.52 13.04
CA ILE A 329 -6.05 -8.11 11.71
C ILE A 329 -4.61 -7.53 11.84
N ASP A 330 -3.72 -7.94 10.94
CA ASP A 330 -2.33 -7.50 10.83
C ASP A 330 -2.17 -6.06 10.27
N GLU A 331 -0.93 -5.54 10.33
CA GLU A 331 -0.54 -4.20 9.89
C GLU A 331 -0.86 -3.88 8.41
N ASN A 332 -1.03 -4.91 7.57
CA ASN A 332 -1.40 -4.84 6.15
C ASN A 332 -2.91 -5.10 5.95
N LEU A 333 -3.75 -4.91 6.95
CA LEU A 333 -5.18 -5.21 6.86
C LEU A 333 -5.48 -6.64 6.36
N SER A 334 -4.55 -7.58 6.56
CA SER A 334 -4.70 -9.04 6.34
C SER A 334 -4.81 -9.77 7.69
N TYR A 335 -5.31 -11.01 7.72
CA TYR A 335 -5.48 -11.80 8.96
C TYR A 335 -4.63 -13.07 8.83
N ILE A 336 -3.94 -13.50 9.90
CA ILE A 336 -3.06 -14.67 9.89
C ILE A 336 -3.84 -15.92 10.33
N GLU A 337 -3.99 -16.91 9.44
CA GLU A 337 -4.51 -18.24 9.81
C GLU A 337 -3.39 -19.11 10.42
N LEU A 338 -3.61 -19.68 11.61
CA LEU A 338 -2.73 -20.69 12.19
C LEU A 338 -3.22 -22.10 11.82
N PRO A 339 -2.39 -22.95 11.23
CA PRO A 339 -2.76 -24.32 10.91
C PRO A 339 -2.72 -25.20 12.18
N VAL A 340 -3.73 -26.05 12.35
CA VAL A 340 -3.93 -26.88 13.55
C VAL A 340 -3.51 -28.32 13.31
N GLU A 341 -3.85 -28.89 12.15
CA GLU A 341 -3.59 -30.31 11.89
C GLU A 341 -3.54 -30.61 10.39
N VAL A 342 -2.73 -31.59 9.99
CA VAL A 342 -2.74 -32.16 8.64
C VAL A 342 -3.71 -33.35 8.61
N LEU A 343 -4.85 -33.18 7.96
CA LEU A 343 -5.92 -34.18 7.88
C LEU A 343 -5.70 -35.24 6.79
N ALA A 344 -4.99 -34.90 5.72
CA ALA A 344 -4.73 -35.82 4.60
C ALA A 344 -3.51 -35.40 3.79
N ARG A 345 -2.95 -36.32 3.00
CA ARG A 345 -1.87 -36.06 2.04
C ARG A 345 -2.29 -36.57 0.66
N ASP A 346 -1.89 -35.88 -0.40
CA ASP A 346 -2.16 -36.26 -1.79
C ASP A 346 -1.06 -35.73 -2.71
N VAL A 347 -0.99 -36.20 -3.96
CA VAL A 347 0.04 -35.82 -4.92
C VAL A 347 -0.60 -35.44 -6.25
N ILE A 348 -0.37 -34.21 -6.71
CA ILE A 348 -0.75 -33.81 -8.07
C ILE A 348 0.35 -34.23 -9.05
N MET A 349 -0.03 -35.10 -9.98
CA MET A 349 0.80 -35.53 -11.11
C MET A 349 0.71 -34.52 -12.26
N LEU A 350 1.79 -33.79 -12.51
CA LEU A 350 1.99 -33.04 -13.75
C LEU A 350 2.85 -33.87 -14.73
N ARG A 351 2.80 -33.55 -16.03
CA ARG A 351 3.50 -34.32 -17.09
C ARG A 351 4.97 -34.68 -16.77
N ASN A 352 5.69 -33.83 -16.05
CA ASN A 352 7.12 -34.03 -15.72
C ASN A 352 7.45 -33.84 -14.22
N ARG A 353 6.46 -33.66 -13.32
CA ARG A 353 6.70 -33.36 -11.89
C ARG A 353 5.57 -33.86 -11.00
N GLU A 354 5.93 -34.36 -9.84
CA GLU A 354 5.00 -34.70 -8.75
C GLU A 354 5.01 -33.55 -7.74
N ILE A 355 3.83 -33.06 -7.35
CA ILE A 355 3.67 -31.99 -6.36
C ILE A 355 2.92 -32.55 -5.15
N PRO A 356 3.59 -32.80 -4.02
CA PRO A 356 2.95 -33.22 -2.79
C PRO A 356 2.08 -32.09 -2.21
N LEU A 357 0.89 -32.45 -1.76
CA LEU A 357 -0.09 -31.58 -1.13
C LEU A 357 -0.51 -32.16 0.22
N VAL A 358 -0.79 -31.27 1.16
CA VAL A 358 -1.38 -31.60 2.45
C VAL A 358 -2.73 -30.91 2.61
N LYS A 359 -3.71 -31.63 3.14
CA LYS A 359 -5.00 -31.08 3.52
C LYS A 359 -4.90 -30.58 4.95
N VAL A 360 -4.93 -29.27 5.13
CA VAL A 360 -4.66 -28.61 6.41
C VAL A 360 -5.98 -28.15 7.03
N LEU A 361 -6.23 -28.60 8.25
CA LEU A 361 -7.22 -28.02 9.16
C LEU A 361 -6.58 -26.80 9.81
N TRP A 362 -7.30 -25.69 9.81
CA TRP A 362 -6.84 -24.44 10.41
C TRP A 362 -7.65 -24.14 11.66
N GLN A 363 -7.10 -23.30 12.53
CA GLN A 363 -7.74 -22.93 13.78
C GLN A 363 -9.09 -22.28 13.50
N ASN A 364 -10.13 -22.77 14.18
CA ASN A 364 -11.53 -22.37 13.99
C ASN A 364 -12.19 -22.82 12.67
N HIS A 365 -11.62 -23.79 11.94
CA HIS A 365 -12.26 -24.43 10.77
C HIS A 365 -12.97 -25.73 11.17
N ARG A 366 -14.01 -26.12 10.43
CA ARG A 366 -14.52 -27.50 10.48
C ARG A 366 -13.71 -28.41 9.55
N VAL A 367 -13.76 -29.72 9.79
CA VAL A 367 -13.07 -30.75 8.99
C VAL A 367 -13.45 -30.67 7.50
N GLU A 368 -14.69 -30.29 7.18
CA GLU A 368 -15.14 -30.12 5.80
C GLU A 368 -14.51 -28.90 5.09
N GLU A 369 -13.97 -27.96 5.87
CA GLU A 369 -13.42 -26.68 5.42
C GLU A 369 -11.89 -26.68 5.34
N ALA A 370 -11.22 -27.83 5.48
CA ALA A 370 -9.78 -27.92 5.30
C ALA A 370 -9.35 -27.68 3.83
N THR A 371 -8.23 -26.98 3.61
CA THR A 371 -7.68 -26.67 2.27
C THR A 371 -6.47 -27.53 1.91
N TRP A 372 -6.27 -27.76 0.62
CA TRP A 372 -5.06 -28.38 0.09
C TRP A 372 -3.99 -27.32 -0.16
N GLU A 373 -2.89 -27.42 0.57
CA GLU A 373 -1.70 -26.59 0.41
C GLU A 373 -0.50 -27.43 -0.03
N ARG A 374 0.53 -26.80 -0.62
CA ARG A 374 1.75 -27.53 -1.00
C ARG A 374 2.51 -27.95 0.25
N GLU A 375 2.92 -29.21 0.29
CA GLU A 375 3.59 -29.76 1.48
C GLU A 375 4.91 -29.03 1.78
N ASP A 376 5.69 -28.70 0.75
CA ASP A 376 6.96 -27.98 0.91
C ASP A 376 6.77 -26.58 1.52
N ASP A 377 5.70 -25.88 1.11
CA ASP A 377 5.38 -24.55 1.64
C ASP A 377 4.92 -24.63 3.10
N MET A 378 4.14 -25.67 3.44
CA MET A 378 3.67 -25.90 4.81
C MET A 378 4.77 -26.37 5.75
N ARG A 379 5.66 -27.28 5.33
CA ARG A 379 6.83 -27.70 6.12
C ARG A 379 7.81 -26.56 6.39
N SER A 380 7.93 -25.63 5.44
CA SER A 380 8.81 -24.46 5.58
C SER A 380 8.25 -23.42 6.56
N ARG A 381 6.92 -23.24 6.58
CA ARG A 381 6.25 -22.21 7.38
C ARG A 381 5.81 -22.70 8.76
N TYR A 382 5.44 -23.97 8.86
CA TYR A 382 4.85 -24.60 10.06
C TYR A 382 5.45 -26.00 10.27
N PRO A 383 6.77 -26.10 10.51
CA PRO A 383 7.46 -27.38 10.70
C PRO A 383 6.85 -28.21 11.82
N GLU A 384 6.31 -27.57 12.86
CA GLU A 384 5.66 -28.18 14.03
C GLU A 384 4.46 -29.08 13.69
N LEU A 385 3.84 -28.91 12.52
CA LEU A 385 2.75 -29.79 12.06
C LEU A 385 3.21 -31.10 11.43
N PHE A 386 4.53 -31.26 11.26
CA PHE A 386 5.15 -32.38 10.58
C PHE A 386 6.22 -33.07 11.44
N GLU A 387 6.38 -32.63 12.68
CA GLU A 387 7.16 -33.32 13.71
C GLU A 387 6.24 -34.36 14.37
N GLU A 388 6.62 -35.64 14.30
CA GLU A 388 5.94 -36.75 14.99
C GLU A 388 6.43 -36.89 16.45
#